data_AF-H2C0D9-F1
#
_entry.id   AF-H2C0D9-F1
#
_cell.length_a   1.000
_cell.length_b   1.000
_cell.length_c   1.000
_cell.angle_alpha   90.00
_cell.angle_beta   90.00
_cell.angle_gamma   90.00
#
_symmetry.space_group_name_H-M   'P 1'
#
loop_
_entity.id
_entity.type
_entity.pdbx_description
1 polymer ?
#
loop_
_entity_poly.entity_id
_entity_poly.type
_entity_poly.pdbx_seq_one_letter_code
_entity_poly.pdbx_strand_id
1 'polypeptide(L)'
;MKAQSDFIAFLVVIILVVVILIPIAFLVLTFSEPSARQPDFTTVLTRQVNGGSILLFFNSTPSKPTLIVLRGGNQNYTLDALFYDNHGIWDNISNVITPSIPSPLIHNYTLPSYVWNKTILVQVGGYNVSIFALILPNETASV
;
A
#
# COMPACT_ATOMS: atom_id res chain seq x y z
N MET A 1 -59.12 24.05 30.81
CA MET A 1 -57.98 24.85 30.27
C MET A 1 -56.62 24.21 30.52
N LYS A 2 -56.34 23.59 31.70
CA LYS A 2 -55.04 22.95 32.00
C LYS A 2 -54.67 21.77 31.06
N ALA A 3 -55.59 20.84 30.84
CA ALA A 3 -55.37 19.69 29.95
C ALA A 3 -55.11 20.08 28.48
N GLN A 4 -55.70 21.18 28.00
CA GLN A 4 -55.43 21.71 26.66
C GLN A 4 -54.04 22.36 26.57
N SER A 5 -53.62 23.06 27.62
CA SER A 5 -52.28 23.64 27.71
C SER A 5 -51.19 22.56 27.76
N ASP A 6 -51.41 21.50 28.54
CA ASP A 6 -50.46 20.38 28.65
C ASP A 6 -50.35 19.61 27.33
N PHE A 7 -51.47 19.44 26.61
CA PHE A 7 -51.48 18.83 25.28
C PHE A 7 -50.74 19.68 24.24
N ILE A 8 -50.91 21.00 24.25
CA ILE A 8 -50.19 21.92 23.35
C ILE A 8 -48.69 21.90 23.67
N ALA A 9 -48.30 21.92 24.94
CA ALA A 9 -46.90 21.84 25.36
C ALA A 9 -46.23 20.53 24.90
N PHE A 10 -46.95 19.40 25.01
CA PHE A 10 -46.48 18.10 24.54
C PHE A 10 -46.26 18.08 23.01
N LEU A 11 -47.20 18.65 22.25
CA LEU A 11 -47.08 18.77 20.79
C LEU A 11 -45.87 19.61 20.37
N VAL A 12 -45.62 20.73 21.04
CA VAL A 12 -44.48 21.60 20.77
C VAL A 12 -43.16 20.88 21.01
N VAL A 13 -43.06 20.10 22.10
CA VAL A 13 -41.86 19.30 22.40
C VAL A 13 -41.60 18.24 21.34
N ILE A 14 -42.64 17.53 20.87
CA ILE A 14 -42.49 16.53 19.80
C ILE A 14 -41.98 17.19 18.52
N ILE A 15 -42.54 18.33 18.13
CA ILE A 15 -42.10 19.06 16.92
C ILE A 15 -40.63 19.47 17.05
N LEU A 16 -40.22 19.99 18.21
CA LEU A 16 -38.83 20.36 18.48
C LEU A 16 -37.88 19.17 18.37
N VAL A 17 -38.25 18.02 18.93
CA VAL A 17 -37.47 16.77 18.83
C VAL A 17 -37.31 16.34 17.38
N VAL A 18 -38.39 16.37 16.59
CA VAL A 18 -38.36 15.98 15.17
C VAL A 18 -37.50 16.94 14.33
N VAL A 19 -37.63 18.25 14.57
CA VAL A 19 -36.86 19.29 13.85
C VAL A 19 -35.36 19.23 14.18
N ILE A 20 -34.97 18.72 15.36
CA ILE A 20 -33.56 18.53 15.71
C ILE A 20 -33.03 17.18 15.21
N LEU A 21 -33.79 16.10 15.39
CA LEU A 21 -33.33 14.75 15.05
C LEU A 21 -33.20 14.52 13.54
N ILE A 22 -34.12 15.04 12.73
CA ILE A 22 -34.08 14.82 11.27
C ILE A 22 -32.81 15.42 10.63
N PRO A 23 -32.45 16.70 10.86
CA PRO A 23 -31.20 17.26 10.32
C PRO A 23 -29.96 16.53 10.79
N ILE A 24 -29.91 16.13 12.08
CA ILE A 24 -28.78 15.35 12.63
C ILE A 24 -28.68 13.99 11.94
N ALA A 25 -29.81 13.31 11.70
CA ALA A 25 -29.81 12.04 10.98
C ALA A 25 -29.30 12.20 9.53
N PHE A 26 -29.73 13.24 8.81
CA PHE A 26 -29.19 13.55 7.47
C PHE A 26 -27.69 13.83 7.49
N LEU A 27 -27.21 14.52 8.52
CA LEU A 27 -25.80 14.84 8.70
C LEU A 27 -25.00 13.55 8.98
N VAL A 28 -25.45 12.68 9.89
CA VAL A 28 -24.78 11.40 10.16
C VAL A 28 -24.78 10.47 8.93
N LEU A 29 -25.87 10.42 8.17
CA LEU A 29 -26.00 9.57 6.99
C LEU A 29 -25.11 10.01 5.82
N THR A 30 -24.73 11.29 5.74
CA THR A 30 -23.88 11.84 4.66
C THR A 30 -22.39 11.93 5.03
N PHE A 31 -22.03 11.74 6.30
CA PHE A 31 -20.65 11.83 6.78
C PHE A 31 -19.76 10.64 6.38
N SER A 32 -20.35 9.53 5.97
CA SER A 32 -19.62 8.27 5.71
C SER A 32 -19.46 7.96 4.23
N GLU A 33 -19.49 8.95 3.34
CA GLU A 33 -18.94 8.73 2.00
C GLU A 33 -17.41 8.62 2.15
N PRO A 34 -16.81 7.45 1.88
CA PRO A 34 -15.35 7.35 1.81
C PRO A 34 -14.91 8.40 0.80
N SER A 35 -13.95 9.24 1.20
CA SER A 35 -13.42 10.28 0.33
C SER A 35 -13.22 9.71 -1.08
N ALA A 36 -13.82 10.33 -2.09
CA ALA A 36 -13.58 9.98 -3.49
C ALA A 36 -12.11 10.17 -3.91
N ARG A 37 -11.24 10.61 -2.99
CA ARG A 37 -9.81 10.46 -3.12
C ARG A 37 -9.45 8.99 -3.14
N GLN A 38 -8.94 8.55 -4.28
CA GLN A 38 -8.19 7.31 -4.35
C GLN A 38 -7.17 7.28 -3.18
N PRO A 39 -7.13 6.19 -2.40
CA PRO A 39 -6.16 6.07 -1.33
C PRO A 39 -4.77 6.21 -1.92
N ASP A 40 -4.03 7.22 -1.48
CA ASP A 40 -2.64 7.38 -1.86
C ASP A 40 -1.80 6.45 -0.99
N PHE A 41 -1.76 5.19 -1.40
CA PHE A 41 -0.96 4.15 -0.75
C PHE A 41 0.52 4.57 -0.68
N THR A 42 1.00 5.38 -1.62
CA THR A 42 2.37 5.91 -1.62
C THR A 42 2.61 6.83 -0.42
N THR A 43 1.70 7.77 -0.11
CA THR A 43 1.85 8.62 1.09
C THR A 43 1.63 7.88 2.40
N VAL A 44 0.72 6.91 2.44
CA VAL A 44 0.51 6.10 3.65
C VAL A 44 1.74 5.24 3.94
N LEU A 45 2.32 4.60 2.92
CA LEU A 45 3.51 3.77 3.05
C LEU A 45 4.76 4.62 3.35
N THR A 46 4.97 5.76 2.66
CA THR A 46 6.09 6.66 2.96
C THR A 46 6.04 7.27 4.37
N ARG A 47 4.84 7.46 4.95
CA ARG A 47 4.68 7.89 6.35
C ARG A 47 5.00 6.78 7.36
N GLN A 48 4.76 5.51 6.99
CA GLN A 48 5.10 4.34 7.83
C GLN A 48 6.59 3.98 7.76
N VAL A 49 7.22 4.17 6.59
CA VAL A 49 8.64 3.93 6.30
C VAL A 49 9.47 5.15 6.72
N ASN A 50 9.35 5.53 7.99
CA ASN A 50 9.98 6.71 8.57
C ASN A 50 11.45 6.38 8.93
N GLY A 51 12.37 6.51 7.96
CA GLY A 51 13.80 6.25 8.23
C GLY A 51 14.72 6.06 7.02
N GLY A 52 14.21 6.07 5.79
CA GLY A 52 15.04 5.82 4.61
C GLY A 52 15.12 4.34 4.18
N SER A 53 14.27 3.49 4.75
CA SER A 53 14.14 2.09 4.36
C SER A 53 13.48 1.92 2.99
N ILE A 54 13.82 0.83 2.32
CA ILE A 54 13.20 0.41 1.07
C ILE A 54 12.34 -0.81 1.37
N LEU A 55 11.08 -0.77 0.95
CA LEU A 55 10.21 -1.92 0.89
C LEU A 55 10.19 -2.46 -0.54
N LEU A 56 10.45 -3.75 -0.66
CA LEU A 56 10.40 -4.49 -1.90
C LEU A 56 9.27 -5.50 -1.80
N PHE A 57 8.20 -5.30 -2.56
CA PHE A 57 7.08 -6.23 -2.60
C PHE A 57 7.13 -7.08 -3.87
N PHE A 58 7.14 -8.39 -3.72
CA PHE A 58 7.11 -9.30 -4.86
C PHE A 58 5.67 -9.69 -5.21
N ASN A 59 5.12 -9.04 -6.24
CA ASN A 59 3.82 -9.41 -6.80
C ASN A 59 3.94 -10.65 -7.69
N SER A 60 3.45 -11.79 -7.21
CA SER A 60 3.51 -13.10 -7.87
C SER A 60 2.30 -13.33 -8.80
N THR A 61 2.05 -12.38 -9.71
CA THR A 61 1.01 -12.58 -10.74
C THR A 61 1.55 -13.49 -11.86
N PRO A 62 0.93 -14.66 -12.17
CA PRO A 62 1.51 -15.65 -13.11
C PRO A 62 1.82 -15.11 -14.51
N SER A 63 1.02 -14.17 -15.01
CA SER A 63 1.19 -13.59 -16.35
C SER A 63 2.19 -12.43 -16.39
N LYS A 64 2.42 -11.77 -15.24
CA LYS A 64 3.26 -10.57 -15.16
C LYS A 64 3.75 -10.37 -13.71
N PRO A 65 4.72 -11.18 -13.25
CA PRO A 65 5.29 -10.99 -11.93
C PRO A 65 6.06 -9.67 -11.89
N THR A 66 5.97 -8.95 -10.78
CA THR A 66 6.64 -7.66 -10.63
C THR A 66 7.26 -7.48 -9.26
N LEU A 67 8.45 -6.90 -9.19
CA LEU A 67 9.01 -6.35 -7.97
C LEU A 67 8.58 -4.88 -7.86
N ILE A 68 7.72 -4.59 -6.90
CA ILE A 68 7.24 -3.25 -6.60
C ILE A 68 8.19 -2.62 -5.59
N VAL A 69 8.70 -1.44 -5.91
CA VAL A 69 9.65 -0.72 -5.07
C VAL A 69 8.95 0.44 -4.40
N LEU A 70 9.00 0.46 -3.07
CA LEU A 70 8.40 1.46 -2.22
C LEU A 70 9.50 2.06 -1.35
N ARG A 71 9.86 3.31 -1.61
CA ARG A 71 10.98 3.97 -0.95
C ARG A 71 10.51 5.03 0.05
N GLY A 72 11.08 5.01 1.25
CA GLY A 72 11.03 6.16 2.16
C GLY A 72 12.17 7.13 1.84
N GLY A 73 11.87 8.40 1.56
CA GLY A 73 12.89 9.46 1.42
C GLY A 73 13.78 9.40 0.16
N ASN A 74 14.81 10.26 0.12
CA ASN A 74 15.63 10.54 -1.08
C ASN A 74 17.06 9.92 -1.00
N GLN A 75 17.16 8.60 -0.89
CA GLN A 75 18.42 7.83 -0.91
C GLN A 75 18.80 7.28 -2.30
N ASN A 76 20.09 6.99 -2.49
CA ASN A 76 20.69 6.47 -3.73
C ASN A 76 20.96 4.97 -3.61
N TYR A 77 19.90 4.16 -3.64
CA TYR A 77 20.06 2.71 -3.73
C TYR A 77 19.88 2.22 -5.16
N THR A 78 20.63 1.18 -5.51
CA THR A 78 20.55 0.48 -6.79
C THR A 78 20.09 -0.94 -6.58
N LEU A 79 19.22 -1.41 -7.47
CA LEU A 79 18.98 -2.83 -7.62
C LEU A 79 20.12 -3.36 -8.48
N ASP A 80 21.03 -4.12 -7.89
CA ASP A 80 22.25 -4.57 -8.58
C ASP A 80 22.01 -5.90 -9.30
N ALA A 81 21.35 -6.84 -8.62
CA ALA A 81 21.04 -8.14 -9.18
C ALA A 81 19.79 -8.76 -8.56
N LEU A 82 19.21 -9.71 -9.29
CA LEU A 82 18.08 -10.49 -8.83
C LEU A 82 18.23 -11.94 -9.26
N PHE A 83 17.96 -12.83 -8.31
CA PHE A 83 18.06 -14.28 -8.49
C PHE A 83 16.73 -14.92 -8.10
N TYR A 84 16.45 -16.12 -8.60
CA TYR A 84 15.33 -16.92 -8.15
C TYR A 84 15.78 -18.31 -7.72
N ASP A 85 15.02 -18.93 -6.83
CA ASP A 85 15.27 -20.28 -6.37
C ASP A 85 14.79 -21.31 -7.39
N ASN A 86 15.74 -22.04 -7.96
CA ASN A 86 15.53 -23.18 -8.83
C ASN A 86 15.97 -24.47 -8.13
N HIS A 87 15.11 -25.01 -7.27
CA HIS A 87 15.35 -26.27 -6.56
C HIS A 87 16.64 -26.25 -5.70
N GLY A 88 16.89 -25.15 -5.01
CA GLY A 88 18.06 -24.95 -4.13
C GLY A 88 19.25 -24.26 -4.81
N ILE A 89 19.15 -23.94 -6.10
CA ILE A 89 20.17 -23.21 -6.86
C ILE A 89 19.64 -21.81 -7.17
N TRP A 90 20.47 -20.79 -6.91
CA TRP A 90 20.14 -19.39 -7.19
C TRP A 90 20.57 -19.02 -8.61
N ASP A 91 19.60 -18.97 -9.52
CA ASP A 91 19.82 -18.57 -10.91
C ASP A 91 19.66 -17.05 -11.07
N ASN A 92 20.63 -16.40 -11.70
CA ASN A 92 20.62 -14.96 -11.94
C ASN A 92 19.71 -14.60 -13.13
N ILE A 93 18.77 -13.67 -12.90
CA ILE A 93 17.83 -13.19 -13.93
C ILE A 93 17.96 -11.69 -14.23
N SER A 94 19.03 -11.04 -13.78
CA SER A 94 19.28 -9.60 -13.98
C SER A 94 19.15 -9.14 -15.43
N ASN A 95 19.59 -9.97 -16.37
CA ASN A 95 19.63 -9.63 -17.81
C ASN A 95 18.25 -9.65 -18.50
N VAL A 96 17.22 -10.17 -17.84
CA VAL A 96 15.87 -10.35 -18.42
C VAL A 96 14.80 -9.55 -17.67
N ILE A 97 15.22 -8.66 -16.77
CA ILE A 97 14.33 -7.79 -16.00
C ILE A 97 14.12 -6.46 -16.73
N THR A 98 12.90 -5.93 -16.64
CA THR A 98 12.55 -4.62 -17.22
C THR A 98 12.04 -3.66 -16.15
N PRO A 99 12.61 -2.46 -15.95
CA PRO A 99 13.77 -1.91 -16.65
C PRO A 99 15.06 -2.70 -16.34
N SER A 100 16.06 -2.61 -17.21
CA SER A 100 17.33 -3.32 -17.05
C SER A 100 18.00 -2.97 -15.71
N ILE A 101 18.60 -3.98 -15.07
CA ILE A 101 19.41 -3.80 -13.86
C ILE A 101 20.89 -4.09 -14.19
N PRO A 102 21.87 -3.42 -13.55
CA PRO A 102 21.71 -2.55 -12.39
C PRO A 102 21.01 -1.22 -12.70
N SER A 103 20.10 -0.79 -11.83
CA SER A 103 19.41 0.51 -11.96
C SER A 103 18.93 1.05 -10.61
N PRO A 104 18.64 2.37 -10.51
CA PRO A 104 18.17 2.96 -9.26
C PRO A 104 16.84 2.33 -8.79
N LEU A 105 16.72 2.05 -7.48
CA LEU A 105 15.51 1.53 -6.83
C LEU A 105 14.40 2.60 -6.72
N ILE A 106 13.95 3.08 -7.88
CA ILE A 106 12.90 4.09 -8.03
C ILE A 106 11.81 3.65 -9.02
N HIS A 107 12.01 2.48 -9.64
CA HIS A 107 11.12 1.91 -10.63
C HIS A 107 10.56 0.60 -10.10
N ASN A 108 9.38 0.22 -10.59
CA ASN A 108 8.91 -1.15 -10.48
C ASN A 108 9.55 -1.99 -11.58
N TYR A 109 9.87 -3.24 -11.27
CA TYR A 109 10.52 -4.16 -12.17
C TYR A 109 9.57 -5.27 -12.59
N THR A 110 9.46 -5.51 -13.89
CA THR A 110 8.79 -6.68 -14.44
C THR A 110 9.78 -7.83 -14.49
N LEU A 111 9.36 -8.95 -13.91
CA LEU A 111 10.14 -10.18 -13.84
C LEU A 111 9.66 -11.16 -14.92
N PRO A 112 10.49 -12.13 -15.32
CA PRO A 112 10.07 -13.19 -16.22
C PRO A 112 8.92 -14.02 -15.64
N SER A 113 7.98 -14.46 -16.47
CA SER A 113 6.80 -15.19 -15.99
C SER A 113 7.16 -16.46 -15.22
N TYR A 114 8.19 -17.20 -15.61
CA TYR A 114 8.58 -18.47 -14.98
C TYR A 114 9.04 -18.35 -13.51
N VAL A 115 9.31 -17.14 -13.00
CA VAL A 115 9.69 -16.94 -11.59
C VAL A 115 8.50 -16.64 -10.68
N TRP A 116 7.27 -16.58 -11.20
CA TRP A 116 6.10 -16.12 -10.43
C TRP A 116 5.94 -16.86 -9.10
N ASN A 117 6.08 -18.18 -9.08
CA ASN A 117 5.92 -19.01 -7.89
C ASN A 117 7.22 -19.35 -7.17
N LYS A 118 8.29 -18.58 -7.39
CA LYS A 118 9.62 -18.86 -6.86
C LYS A 118 9.99 -17.84 -5.78
N THR A 119 10.79 -18.26 -4.81
CA THR A 119 11.45 -17.31 -3.91
C THR A 119 12.49 -16.53 -4.71
N ILE A 120 12.54 -15.22 -4.52
CA ILE A 120 13.56 -14.37 -5.15
C ILE A 120 14.56 -13.89 -4.11
N LEU A 121 15.82 -13.77 -4.53
CA LEU A 121 16.89 -13.14 -3.77
C LEU A 121 17.25 -11.83 -4.48
N VAL A 122 17.11 -10.72 -3.77
CA VAL A 122 17.37 -9.39 -4.29
C VAL A 122 18.68 -8.86 -3.73
N GLN A 123 19.56 -8.38 -4.60
CA GLN A 123 20.79 -7.69 -4.22
C GLN A 123 20.62 -6.19 -4.42
N VAL A 124 20.69 -5.44 -3.31
CA VAL A 124 20.59 -3.99 -3.28
C VAL A 124 21.95 -3.39 -2.95
N GLY A 125 22.41 -2.45 -3.77
CA GLY A 125 23.61 -1.66 -3.54
C GLY A 125 23.28 -0.32 -2.91
N GLY A 126 24.06 0.08 -1.91
CA GLY A 126 23.96 1.41 -1.30
C GLY A 126 25.12 1.67 -0.36
N TYR A 127 25.60 2.92 -0.26
CA TYR A 127 26.64 3.33 0.69
C TYR A 127 27.89 2.41 0.73
N ASN A 128 28.36 1.95 -0.44
CA ASN A 128 29.48 1.01 -0.62
C ASN A 128 29.29 -0.39 0.01
N VAL A 129 28.06 -0.77 0.36
CA VAL A 129 27.70 -2.11 0.83
C VAL A 129 26.67 -2.75 -0.10
N SER A 130 26.62 -4.08 -0.07
CA SER A 130 25.58 -4.87 -0.74
C SER A 130 24.72 -5.56 0.31
N ILE A 131 23.41 -5.39 0.19
CA ILE A 131 22.40 -6.00 1.05
C ILE A 131 21.66 -7.06 0.24
N PHE A 132 21.42 -8.21 0.85
CA PHE A 132 20.68 -9.31 0.23
C PHE A 132 19.37 -9.53 0.98
N ALA A 133 18.27 -9.62 0.25
CA ALA A 133 16.93 -9.86 0.81
C ALA A 133 16.23 -11.02 0.09
N LEU A 134 15.73 -11.98 0.86
CA LEU A 134 14.87 -13.04 0.36
C LEU A 134 13.42 -12.57 0.38
N ILE A 135 12.70 -12.79 -0.72
CA ILE A 135 11.30 -12.40 -0.85
C ILE A 135 10.52 -13.58 -1.41
N LEU A 136 9.49 -14.01 -0.67
CA LEU A 136 8.58 -15.05 -1.09
C LEU A 136 7.46 -14.46 -1.99
N PRO A 137 6.77 -15.31 -2.78
CA PRO A 137 5.62 -14.89 -3.58
C PRO A 137 4.57 -14.11 -2.78
N ASN A 138 4.21 -12.91 -3.23
CA ASN A 138 3.26 -11.99 -2.56
C ASN A 138 3.68 -11.53 -1.16
N GLU A 139 4.99 -11.50 -0.89
CA GLU A 139 5.53 -10.95 0.35
C GLU A 139 6.33 -9.67 0.13
N THR A 140 6.57 -8.97 1.23
CA THR A 140 7.38 -7.76 1.29
C THR A 140 8.66 -8.04 2.07
N ALA A 141 9.80 -7.61 1.55
CA ALA A 141 11.03 -7.50 2.31
C ALA A 141 11.38 -6.04 2.57
N SER A 142 11.93 -5.78 3.75
CA SER A 142 12.53 -4.49 4.10
C SER A 142 14.04 -4.57 3.94
N VAL A 143 14.59 -3.57 3.25
CA VAL A 143 16.02 -3.36 3.03
C VAL A 143 16.43 -2.03 3.67
#